data_AF-A0A2P9H807-F1
#
_entry.id   AF-A0A2P9H807-F1
#
_cell.length_a   1.000
_cell.length_b   1.000
_cell.length_c   1.000
_cell.angle_alpha   90.00
_cell.angle_beta   90.00
_cell.angle_gamma   90.00
#
_symmetry.space_group_name_H-M   'P 1'
#
loop_
_entity.id
_entity.type
_entity.pdbx_description
1 polymer ?
#
loop_
_entity_poly.entity_id
_entity_poly.type
_entity_poly.pdbx_seq_one_letter_code
_entity_poly.pdbx_strand_id
1 'polypeptide(L)'
;MEKSTFNTLTLLLTIGTTRSKCSRLYDALHRIAHERHAPRRLYHAPVLPPFTELRCLPRDAYYSTGELVELLDENEQVSDRLVGRVCADQIVPYPPGIPVLVPGQVIDEEVIEFLVRTLRVHGTVELHGIVFQGYLPAIRVLSAQEQKRLSAALTSQTPRRKRTVQR
;
A
#
# COMPACT_ATOMS: atom_id res chain seq x y z
N MET A 1 14.49 5.28 16.74
CA MET A 1 13.48 4.24 16.43
C MET A 1 13.38 4.23 14.93
N GLU A 2 13.74 3.12 14.29
CA GLU A 2 13.77 3.04 12.82
C GLU A 2 12.37 2.76 12.27
N LYS A 3 11.70 1.75 12.84
CA LYS A 3 10.35 1.35 12.44
C LYS A 3 9.55 0.96 13.66
N SER A 4 8.27 1.35 13.67
CA SER A 4 7.30 0.92 14.67
C SER A 4 6.10 0.33 13.95
N THR A 5 5.64 -0.82 14.42
CA THR A 5 4.39 -1.45 13.97
C THR A 5 3.43 -1.53 15.17
N PHE A 6 2.42 -2.40 15.11
CA PHE A 6 1.43 -2.54 16.18
C PHE A 6 1.99 -3.17 17.46
N ASN A 7 2.98 -4.07 17.33
CA ASN A 7 3.54 -4.81 18.46
C ASN A 7 5.07 -4.97 18.40
N THR A 8 5.71 -4.44 17.35
CA THR A 8 7.15 -4.60 17.13
C THR A 8 7.80 -3.24 16.95
N LEU A 9 8.92 -3.04 17.63
CA LEU A 9 9.78 -1.87 17.60
C LEU A 9 11.16 -2.27 17.04
N THR A 10 11.57 -1.68 15.92
CA THR A 10 12.88 -1.92 15.32
C THR A 10 13.84 -0.78 15.63
N LEU A 11 15.02 -1.15 16.10
CA LEU A 11 16.09 -0.23 16.48
C LEU A 11 17.33 -0.53 15.65
N LEU A 12 17.91 0.51 15.03
CA LEU A 12 19.11 0.38 14.23
C LEU A 12 20.33 0.83 15.05
N LEU A 13 21.28 -0.08 15.26
CA LEU A 13 22.56 0.22 15.91
C LEU A 13 23.65 0.32 14.84
N THR A 14 24.13 1.54 14.60
CA THR A 14 25.17 1.85 13.61
C THR A 14 26.49 2.26 14.27
N ILE A 15 27.51 2.60 13.48
CA ILE A 15 28.82 3.10 13.95
C ILE A 15 28.72 4.33 14.87
N GLY A 16 27.64 5.11 14.78
CA GLY A 16 27.37 6.26 15.66
C GLY A 16 26.74 5.88 17.00
N THR A 17 26.53 4.59 17.27
CA THR A 17 25.88 4.10 18.49
C THR A 17 26.91 3.92 19.59
N THR A 18 26.92 4.86 20.54
CA THR A 18 27.80 4.80 21.70
C THR A 18 27.19 3.97 22.82
N ARG A 19 28.04 3.47 23.72
CA ARG A 19 27.60 2.81 24.96
C ARG A 19 26.61 3.68 25.77
N SER A 20 26.81 5.00 25.80
CA SER A 20 25.90 5.93 26.48
C SER A 20 24.50 5.97 25.85
N LYS A 21 24.37 5.85 24.52
CA LYS A 21 23.06 5.76 23.85
C LYS A 21 22.34 4.45 24.18
N CYS A 22 23.07 3.33 24.19
CA CYS A 22 22.50 2.03 24.59
C CYS A 22 22.02 2.03 26.05
N SER A 23 22.79 2.64 26.96
CA SER A 23 22.38 2.75 28.37
C SER A 23 21.10 3.57 28.52
N ARG A 24 21.01 4.73 27.86
CA ARG A 24 19.80 5.57 27.91
C ARG A 24 18.56 4.85 27.36
N LEU A 25 18.74 4.08 26.29
CA LEU A 25 17.67 3.25 25.73
C LEU A 25 17.23 2.17 26.72
N TYR A 26 18.18 1.45 27.32
CA TYR A 26 17.89 0.43 28.33
C TYR A 26 17.11 1.05 29.51
N ASP A 27 17.58 2.17 30.05
CA ASP A 27 16.92 2.84 31.16
C ASP A 27 15.48 3.27 30.81
N ALA A 28 15.27 3.76 29.59
CA ALA A 28 13.93 4.14 29.11
C ALA A 28 13.00 2.92 28.98
N LEU A 29 13.46 1.84 28.34
CA LEU A 29 12.68 0.61 28.21
C LEU A 29 12.40 -0.04 29.58
N HIS A 30 13.39 -0.01 30.47
CA HIS A 30 13.24 -0.52 31.83
C HIS A 30 12.20 0.26 32.62
N ARG A 31 12.16 1.59 32.51
CA ARG A 31 11.11 2.43 33.12
C ARG A 31 9.72 2.09 32.56
N ILE A 32 9.58 2.02 31.24
CA ILE A 32 8.31 1.68 30.57
C ILE A 32 7.81 0.29 31.03
N ALA A 33 8.70 -0.68 31.18
CA ALA A 33 8.34 -2.03 31.64
C ALA A 33 7.84 -2.07 33.09
N HIS A 34 8.27 -1.14 33.94
CA HIS A 34 7.87 -1.06 35.35
C HIS A 34 6.64 -0.17 35.57
N GLU A 35 6.26 0.64 34.58
CA GLU A 35 5.03 1.40 34.59
C GLU A 35 3.81 0.48 34.35
N ARG A 36 2.80 0.55 35.22
CA ARG A 36 1.57 -0.23 35.06
C ARG A 36 0.70 0.41 33.98
N HIS A 37 0.64 -0.26 32.83
CA HIS A 37 -0.25 0.12 31.73
C HIS A 37 -1.53 -0.72 31.79
N ALA A 38 -2.68 -0.09 31.55
CA ALA A 38 -3.92 -0.84 31.31
C ALA A 38 -3.73 -1.72 30.05
N PRO A 39 -4.28 -2.95 30.04
CA PRO A 39 -4.20 -3.82 28.86
C PRO A 39 -4.81 -3.09 27.66
N ARG A 40 -4.00 -2.82 26.63
CA ARG A 40 -4.48 -2.26 25.37
C ARG A 40 -5.03 -3.40 24.51
N ARG A 41 -6.15 -3.16 23.82
CA ARG A 41 -6.60 -4.06 22.76
C ARG A 41 -5.47 -4.19 21.73
N LEU A 42 -5.05 -5.42 21.47
CA LEU A 42 -4.12 -5.71 20.40
C LEU A 42 -4.80 -5.37 19.07
N TYR A 43 -4.15 -4.51 18.29
CA TYR A 43 -4.62 -4.21 16.96
C TYR A 43 -4.34 -5.41 16.05
N HIS A 44 -5.39 -5.96 15.45
CA HIS A 44 -5.28 -6.95 14.38
C HIS A 44 -5.29 -6.23 13.04
N ALA A 45 -4.11 -6.16 12.42
CA ALA A 45 -4.00 -5.61 11.09
C ALA A 45 -4.82 -6.44 10.09
N PRO A 46 -5.50 -5.78 9.13
CA PRO A 46 -6.11 -6.50 8.03
C PRO A 46 -5.03 -7.30 7.29
N VAL A 47 -5.40 -8.51 6.87
CA VAL A 47 -4.52 -9.37 6.06
C VAL A 47 -4.27 -8.68 4.74
N LEU A 48 -3.01 -8.61 4.30
CA LEU A 48 -2.67 -8.03 3.00
C LEU A 48 -3.33 -8.85 1.88
N PRO A 49 -3.93 -8.19 0.88
CA PRO A 49 -4.47 -8.88 -0.28
C PRO A 49 -3.34 -9.55 -1.08
N PRO A 50 -3.66 -10.55 -1.91
CA PRO A 50 -2.70 -11.17 -2.81
C PRO A 50 -2.17 -10.16 -3.85
N PHE A 51 -1.07 -10.51 -4.52
CA PHE A 51 -0.57 -9.70 -5.62
C PHE A 51 -1.53 -9.78 -6.81
N THR A 52 -1.89 -8.61 -7.34
CA THR A 52 -2.72 -8.49 -8.54
C THR A 52 -1.90 -8.43 -9.83
N GLU A 53 -2.55 -8.68 -10.97
CA GLU A 53 -1.92 -8.67 -12.30
C GLU A 53 -1.27 -7.31 -12.60
N LEU A 54 -0.02 -7.35 -13.07
CA LEU A 54 0.66 -6.19 -13.64
C LEU A 54 0.27 -6.04 -15.11
N ARG A 55 -0.67 -5.12 -15.40
CA ARG A 55 -1.20 -4.88 -16.73
C ARG A 55 -0.29 -4.04 -17.62
N CYS A 56 0.54 -3.18 -17.02
CA CYS A 56 1.53 -2.40 -17.75
C CYS A 56 2.77 -2.06 -16.94
N LEU A 57 3.80 -1.52 -17.61
CA LEU A 57 5.04 -1.13 -16.93
C LEU A 57 4.72 -0.04 -15.88
N PRO A 58 5.23 -0.16 -14.65
CA PRO A 58 4.97 0.83 -13.60
C PRO A 58 5.36 2.25 -14.01
N ARG A 59 6.45 2.39 -14.76
CA ARG A 59 6.88 3.68 -15.33
C ARG A 59 5.78 4.32 -16.17
N ASP A 60 5.19 3.56 -17.10
CA ASP A 60 4.22 4.10 -18.04
C ASP A 60 2.89 4.44 -17.35
N ALA A 61 2.50 3.63 -16.37
CA ALA A 61 1.33 3.92 -15.55
C ALA A 61 1.54 5.16 -14.68
N TYR A 62 2.70 5.29 -14.04
CA TYR A 62 3.00 6.41 -13.15
C TYR A 62 2.99 7.76 -13.86
N TYR A 63 3.57 7.83 -15.06
CA TYR A 63 3.61 9.05 -15.90
C TYR A 63 2.36 9.28 -16.75
N SER A 64 1.32 8.46 -16.60
CA SER A 64 0.02 8.73 -17.23
C SER A 64 -0.63 9.95 -16.58
N THR A 65 -1.57 10.57 -17.30
CA THR A 65 -2.44 11.58 -16.69
C THR A 65 -3.35 10.90 -15.68
N GLY A 66 -4.02 9.84 -16.12
CA GLY A 66 -5.00 9.11 -15.33
C GLY A 66 -6.25 9.93 -15.01
N GLU A 67 -7.14 9.34 -14.23
CA GLU A 67 -8.32 9.97 -13.66
C GLU A 67 -8.50 9.52 -12.21
N LEU A 68 -9.10 10.36 -11.37
CA LEU A 68 -9.44 9.99 -10.00
C LEU A 68 -10.77 9.24 -10.00
N VAL A 69 -10.79 8.10 -9.32
CA VAL A 69 -12.00 7.32 -9.09
C VAL A 69 -12.14 7.09 -7.60
N GLU A 70 -13.31 7.43 -7.07
CA GLU A 70 -13.63 7.33 -5.66
C GLU A 70 -13.72 5.86 -5.23
N LEU A 71 -13.15 5.57 -4.05
CA LEU A 71 -13.23 4.28 -3.36
C LEU A 71 -14.61 4.04 -2.76
N LEU A 72 -15.29 5.13 -2.38
CA LEU A 72 -16.60 5.11 -1.75
C LEU A 72 -17.59 5.92 -2.57
N ASP A 73 -18.85 5.50 -2.61
CA ASP A 73 -19.95 6.29 -3.16
C ASP A 73 -20.44 7.37 -2.17
N GLU A 74 -21.42 8.17 -2.60
CA GLU A 74 -22.03 9.24 -1.78
C GLU A 74 -22.73 8.71 -0.50
N ASN A 75 -23.01 7.40 -0.43
CA ASN A 75 -23.62 6.72 0.71
C ASN A 75 -22.58 5.96 1.57
N GLU A 76 -21.29 6.26 1.38
CA GLU A 76 -20.14 5.63 2.05
C GLU A 76 -20.02 4.11 1.82
N GLN A 77 -20.62 3.59 0.74
CA GLN A 77 -20.51 2.20 0.31
C GLN A 77 -19.34 2.02 -0.66
N VAL A 78 -18.85 0.78 -0.76
CA VAL A 78 -17.75 0.42 -1.65
C VAL A 78 -18.14 0.64 -3.10
N SER A 79 -17.30 1.35 -3.86
CA SER A 79 -17.52 1.63 -5.27
C SER A 79 -16.92 0.53 -6.17
N ASP A 80 -17.77 -0.13 -6.95
CA ASP A 80 -17.33 -1.15 -7.94
C ASP A 80 -16.62 -0.54 -9.15
N ARG A 81 -16.60 0.79 -9.29
CA ARG A 81 -16.01 1.50 -10.44
C ARG A 81 -14.49 1.34 -10.54
N LEU A 82 -13.85 0.91 -9.46
CA LEU A 82 -12.41 0.64 -9.38
C LEU A 82 -12.05 -0.78 -9.82
N VAL A 83 -12.99 -1.73 -9.77
CA VAL A 83 -12.71 -3.14 -10.11
C VAL A 83 -12.28 -3.25 -11.57
N GLY A 84 -11.14 -3.88 -11.81
CA GLY A 84 -10.56 -4.06 -13.15
C GLY A 84 -9.85 -2.82 -13.70
N ARG A 85 -9.81 -1.70 -12.96
CA ARG A 85 -9.04 -0.51 -13.33
C ARG A 85 -7.56 -0.72 -13.05
N VAL A 86 -6.70 0.00 -13.77
CA VAL A 86 -5.24 -0.07 -13.57
C VAL A 86 -4.81 1.11 -12.71
N CYS A 87 -4.19 0.84 -11.57
CA CYS A 87 -3.69 1.86 -10.67
C CYS A 87 -2.57 2.67 -11.35
N ALA A 88 -2.60 3.99 -11.22
CA ALA A 88 -1.57 4.89 -11.73
C ALA A 88 -0.59 5.34 -10.64
N ASP A 89 -0.95 5.19 -9.37
CA ASP A 89 -0.13 5.58 -8.21
C ASP A 89 0.29 4.38 -7.37
N GLN A 90 1.22 4.60 -6.45
CA GLN A 90 1.59 3.61 -5.46
C GLN A 90 0.75 3.82 -4.21
N ILE A 91 0.09 2.76 -3.72
CA ILE A 91 -0.70 2.81 -2.47
C ILE A 91 0.01 2.01 -1.38
N VAL A 92 0.38 2.68 -0.30
CA VAL A 92 1.21 2.12 0.78
C VAL A 92 0.55 2.39 2.14
N PRO A 93 -0.01 1.37 2.81
CA PRO A 93 -0.37 1.48 4.22
C PRO A 93 0.86 1.51 5.11
N TYR A 94 0.89 2.38 6.11
CA TYR A 94 1.91 2.43 7.14
C TYR A 94 1.30 2.48 8.56
N PRO A 95 1.74 1.61 9.48
CA PRO A 95 2.56 0.41 9.25
C PRO A 95 1.78 -0.69 8.49
N PRO A 96 2.43 -1.56 7.67
CA PRO A 96 3.86 -1.88 7.65
C PRO A 96 4.73 -1.11 6.64
N GLY A 97 4.19 -0.27 5.76
CA GLY A 97 4.97 0.48 4.77
C GLY A 97 5.40 -0.33 3.54
N ILE A 98 4.64 -1.36 3.17
CA ILE A 98 4.83 -2.15 1.96
C ILE A 98 3.68 -1.80 1.00
N PRO A 99 3.95 -1.56 -0.29
CA PRO A 99 2.88 -1.22 -1.24
C PRO A 99 1.90 -2.36 -1.40
N VAL A 100 0.61 -2.04 -1.32
CA VAL A 100 -0.49 -2.94 -1.68
C VAL A 100 -0.81 -2.83 -3.16
N LEU A 101 -0.64 -1.63 -3.72
CA LEU A 101 -0.69 -1.40 -5.16
C LEU A 101 0.57 -0.66 -5.61
N VAL A 102 1.09 -1.07 -6.75
CA VAL A 102 2.06 -0.30 -7.53
C VAL A 102 1.42 0.15 -8.85
N PRO A 103 1.91 1.25 -9.46
CA PRO A 103 1.44 1.67 -10.76
C PRO A 103 1.51 0.52 -11.78
N GLY A 104 0.46 0.39 -12.59
CA GLY A 104 0.32 -0.65 -13.60
C GLY A 104 -0.36 -1.93 -13.12
N GLN A 105 -0.62 -2.08 -11.82
CA GLN A 105 -1.40 -3.20 -11.30
C GLN A 105 -2.90 -3.00 -11.49
N VAL A 106 -3.61 -4.09 -11.75
CA VAL A 106 -5.08 -4.14 -11.76
C VAL A 106 -5.60 -4.10 -10.32
N ILE A 107 -6.65 -3.32 -10.09
CA ILE A 107 -7.35 -3.26 -8.80
C ILE A 107 -8.47 -4.31 -8.81
N ASP A 108 -8.48 -5.21 -7.84
CA ASP A 108 -9.54 -6.20 -7.63
C ASP A 108 -10.38 -5.87 -6.40
N GLU A 109 -11.41 -6.68 -6.16
CA GLU A 109 -12.35 -6.51 -5.05
C GLU A 109 -11.66 -6.64 -3.69
N GLU A 110 -10.73 -7.59 -3.54
CA GLU A 110 -10.00 -7.84 -2.29
C GLU A 110 -9.11 -6.65 -1.89
N VAL A 111 -8.47 -6.01 -2.87
CA VAL A 111 -7.69 -4.78 -2.64
C VAL A 111 -8.60 -3.64 -2.21
N ILE A 112 -9.77 -3.46 -2.85
CA ILE A 112 -10.69 -2.40 -2.48
C ILE A 112 -11.21 -2.61 -1.05
N GLU A 113 -11.63 -3.84 -0.71
CA GLU A 113 -12.08 -4.19 0.64
C GLU A 113 -10.98 -3.91 1.68
N PHE A 114 -9.74 -4.31 1.39
CA PHE A 114 -8.59 -4.02 2.24
C PHE A 114 -8.40 -2.53 2.47
N LEU A 115 -8.43 -1.71 1.41
CA LEU A 115 -8.21 -0.27 1.51
C LEU A 115 -9.33 0.42 2.31
N VAL A 116 -10.59 0.07 2.05
CA VAL A 116 -11.74 0.60 2.78
C VAL A 116 -11.69 0.22 4.26
N ARG A 117 -11.38 -1.05 4.56
CA ARG A 117 -11.22 -1.51 5.94
C ARG A 117 -10.09 -0.78 6.66
N THR A 118 -8.99 -0.51 5.96
CA THR A 118 -7.85 0.22 6.49
C THR A 118 -8.21 1.69 6.76
N LEU A 119 -8.93 2.35 5.86
CA LEU A 119 -9.41 3.74 6.04
C LEU A 119 -10.36 3.90 7.23
N ARG A 120 -11.22 2.90 7.47
CA ARG A 120 -12.18 2.90 8.60
C ARG A 120 -11.51 2.73 9.96
N VAL A 121 -10.28 2.22 10.01
CA VAL A 121 -9.50 2.17 11.25
C VAL A 121 -8.86 3.54 11.47
N HIS A 122 -9.59 4.44 12.11
CA HIS A 122 -9.08 5.76 12.45
C HIS A 122 -7.83 5.71 13.34
N GLY A 123 -6.85 6.56 13.02
CA GLY A 123 -5.73 6.92 13.91
C GLY A 123 -4.63 5.88 14.10
N THR A 124 -4.69 4.74 13.41
CA THR A 124 -3.69 3.65 13.59
C THR A 124 -2.91 3.32 12.32
N VAL A 125 -3.47 3.58 11.13
CA VAL A 125 -2.82 3.30 9.84
C VAL A 125 -2.93 4.51 8.92
N GLU A 126 -1.80 4.98 8.42
CA GLU A 126 -1.71 6.01 7.39
C GLU A 126 -1.71 5.34 6.01
N LEU A 127 -2.50 5.85 5.05
CA LEU A 127 -2.53 5.34 3.69
C LEU A 127 -1.95 6.38 2.73
N HIS A 128 -0.73 6.11 2.25
CA HIS A 128 -0.10 6.93 1.21
C HIS A 128 -0.65 6.57 -0.17
N GLY A 129 -0.76 7.57 -1.05
CA GLY A 129 -1.22 7.40 -2.43
C GLY A 129 -2.74 7.53 -2.63
N ILE A 130 -3.51 7.71 -1.56
CA ILE A 130 -4.94 8.05 -1.64
C ILE A 130 -5.09 9.57 -1.68
N VAL A 131 -5.87 10.05 -2.63
CA VAL A 131 -6.21 11.47 -2.80
C VAL A 131 -7.61 11.69 -2.27
N PHE A 132 -7.88 12.79 -1.57
CA PHE A 132 -9.22 13.09 -1.07
C PHE A 132 -9.90 14.15 -1.96
N GLN A 133 -11.03 13.80 -2.57
CA GLN A 133 -11.92 14.74 -3.26
C GLN A 133 -12.99 15.20 -2.27
N GLY A 134 -12.72 16.30 -1.57
CA GLY A 134 -13.52 16.68 -0.41
C GLY A 134 -13.29 15.68 0.74
N TYR A 135 -14.32 14.94 1.12
CA TYR A 135 -14.24 13.89 2.14
C TYR A 135 -14.13 12.47 1.55
N LEU A 136 -14.31 12.32 0.24
CA LEU A 136 -14.30 11.01 -0.41
C LEU A 136 -12.87 10.61 -0.78
N PRO A 137 -12.39 9.43 -0.33
CA PRO A 137 -11.10 8.90 -0.72
C PRO A 137 -11.16 8.41 -2.17
N ALA A 138 -10.17 8.77 -2.97
CA ALA A 138 -10.07 8.44 -4.38
C ALA A 138 -8.67 7.93 -4.75
N ILE A 139 -8.61 7.09 -5.77
CA ILE A 139 -7.39 6.53 -6.33
C ILE A 139 -7.24 7.01 -7.76
N ARG A 140 -6.01 7.39 -8.13
CA ARG A 140 -5.68 7.66 -9.52
C ARG A 140 -5.50 6.36 -10.30
N VAL A 141 -6.28 6.22 -11.36
CA VAL A 141 -6.26 5.07 -12.25
C VAL A 141 -6.05 5.52 -13.70
N LEU A 142 -5.59 4.62 -14.56
CA LEU A 142 -5.51 4.91 -15.99
C LEU A 142 -6.89 5.20 -16.56
N SER A 143 -7.00 6.22 -17.40
CA SER A 143 -8.21 6.44 -18.20
C SER A 143 -8.43 5.27 -19.17
N ALA A 144 -9.66 5.08 -19.63
CA ALA A 144 -9.98 4.02 -20.58
C ALA A 144 -9.15 4.10 -21.88
N GLN A 145 -8.79 5.31 -22.31
CA GLN A 145 -7.94 5.54 -23.48
C GLN A 145 -6.48 5.14 -23.21
N GLU A 146 -5.92 5.54 -22.08
CA GLU A 146 -4.56 5.19 -21.67
C GLU A 146 -4.40 3.68 -21.46
N GLN A 147 -5.37 3.02 -20.83
CA GLN A 147 -5.36 1.58 -20.60
C GLN A 147 -5.36 0.80 -21.93
N LYS A 148 -6.14 1.23 -22.93
CA LYS A 148 -6.11 0.65 -24.29
C LYS A 148 -4.76 0.90 -24.98
N ARG A 149 -4.21 2.11 -24.89
CA ARG A 149 -2.92 2.48 -25.52
C ARG A 149 -1.76 1.66 -24.94
N LEU A 150 -1.68 1.56 -23.61
CA LEU A 150 -0.58 0.89 -22.93
C LEU A 150 -0.65 -0.63 -23.07
N SER A 151 -1.84 -1.22 -23.01
CA SER A 151 -2.01 -2.67 -23.24
C SER A 151 -1.59 -3.11 -24.66
N ALA A 152 -1.87 -2.28 -25.67
CA ALA A 152 -1.40 -2.51 -27.03
C ALA A 152 0.14 -2.46 -27.13
N ALA A 153 0.78 -1.52 -26.41
CA ALA A 153 2.24 -1.37 -26.41
C ALA A 153 2.98 -2.54 -25.74
N LEU A 154 2.43 -3.15 -24.68
CA LEU A 154 3.05 -4.34 -24.07
C LEU A 154 2.93 -5.59 -24.92
N THR A 155 1.79 -5.72 -25.62
CA THR A 155 1.56 -6.85 -26.52
C THR A 155 2.56 -6.81 -27.69
N SER A 156 2.92 -5.61 -28.18
CA SER A 156 3.93 -5.45 -29.23
C SER A 156 5.38 -5.58 -28.72
N GLN A 157 5.63 -5.32 -27.43
CA GLN A 157 6.95 -5.41 -26.82
C GLN A 157 7.27 -6.78 -26.19
N THR A 158 6.30 -7.67 -26.00
CA THR A 158 6.57 -9.01 -25.47
C THR A 158 7.27 -9.86 -26.53
N PRO A 159 8.58 -10.17 -26.43
CA PRO A 159 9.19 -11.08 -27.38
C PRO A 159 8.52 -12.44 -27.24
N ARG A 160 8.06 -13.04 -28.36
CA ARG A 160 7.57 -14.42 -28.40
C ARG A 160 8.59 -15.33 -27.73
N ARG A 161 8.36 -15.70 -26.47
CA ARG A 161 9.17 -16.68 -25.73
C ARG A 161 9.02 -17.99 -26.52
N LYS A 162 10.01 -18.32 -27.36
CA LYS A 162 10.06 -19.61 -28.06
C LYS A 162 9.98 -20.68 -26.97
N ARG A 163 8.87 -21.43 -26.92
CA ARG A 163 8.76 -22.65 -26.12
C ARG A 163 9.75 -23.65 -26.72
N THR A 164 10.98 -23.66 -26.23
CA THR A 164 11.88 -24.79 -26.45
C THR A 164 11.40 -25.92 -25.55
N VAL A 165 10.51 -26.75 -26.07
CA VAL A 165 10.26 -28.09 -25.55
C VAL A 165 11.34 -28.98 -26.18
N GLN A 166 12.31 -29.41 -25.38
CA GLN A 166 13.19 -30.55 -25.64
C GLN A 166 13.16 -31.37 -24.36
N ARG A 167 12.35 -32.44 -24.31
CA ARG A 167 12.67 -33.84 -24.62
C ARG A 167 13.73 -34.41 -23.69
#